data_AF-X1UKM3-F1
#
_entry.id   AF-X1UKM3-F1
#
_cell.length_a   1.000
_cell.length_b   1.000
_cell.length_c   1.000
_cell.angle_alpha   90.00
_cell.angle_beta   90.00
_cell.angle_gamma   90.00
#
_symmetry.space_group_name_H-M   'P 1'
#
loop_
_entity.id
_entity.type
_entity.pdbx_description
1 polymer ?
#
loop_
_entity_poly.entity_id
_entity_poly.type
_entity_poly.pdbx_seq_one_letter_code
_entity_poly.pdbx_strand_id
1 'polypeptide(L)'
;FVIVSVDLCMVQDGTGPLAIKQLRKLKRGGALSGPGKVVDCGIFAPEKTIIFLDHAVPPPRKELSNVQRELRDFARETKVKLSEIGEGISHQRLVESFVNPGDIVIGADSHTCTSGALAAFATGMGSTDVAVVMATGKTWIRVPLTFLINVEG
;
A
#
# COMPACT_ATOMS: atom_id res chain seq x y z
N PHE A 1 14.45 -12.99 -9.96
CA PHE A 1 13.28 -12.14 -9.65
C PHE A 1 12.08 -12.74 -10.34
N VAL A 2 10.89 -12.61 -9.75
CA VAL A 2 9.61 -13.03 -10.32
C VAL A 2 8.62 -11.87 -10.28
N ILE A 3 7.71 -11.80 -11.24
CA ILE A 3 6.60 -10.85 -11.22
C ILE A 3 5.42 -11.53 -10.57
N VAL A 4 4.84 -10.89 -9.56
CA VAL A 4 3.68 -11.41 -8.83
C VAL A 4 2.51 -10.44 -8.93
N SER A 5 1.30 -10.99 -8.92
CA SER A 5 0.08 -10.21 -8.69
C SER A 5 -0.02 -9.90 -7.21
N VAL A 6 -0.44 -8.68 -6.87
CA VAL A 6 -0.65 -8.25 -5.49
C VAL A 6 -2.14 -8.34 -5.17
N ASP A 7 -2.47 -8.99 -4.06
CA ASP A 7 -3.85 -9.19 -3.62
C ASP A 7 -4.34 -8.01 -2.78
N LEU A 8 -3.45 -7.39 -2.02
CA LEU A 8 -3.76 -6.20 -1.24
C LEU A 8 -2.59 -5.21 -1.21
N CYS A 9 -2.91 -3.94 -1.48
CA CYS A 9 -1.99 -2.82 -1.42
C CYS A 9 -2.43 -1.86 -0.31
N MET A 10 -1.54 -1.48 0.59
CA MET A 10 -1.86 -0.53 1.66
C MET A 10 -0.89 0.66 1.73
N VAL A 11 -1.43 1.81 2.12
CA VAL A 11 -0.64 2.99 2.49
C VAL A 11 -1.22 3.61 3.76
N GLN A 12 -0.38 4.29 4.53
CA GLN A 12 -0.78 5.02 5.74
C GLN A 12 -0.51 6.52 5.61
N ASP A 13 -1.02 7.36 6.51
CA ASP A 13 -1.06 8.81 6.33
C ASP A 13 0.30 9.54 6.35
N GLY A 14 1.34 8.90 6.86
CA GLY A 14 2.75 9.31 6.75
C GLY A 14 3.41 9.00 5.40
N THR A 15 3.06 7.89 4.73
CA THR A 15 3.74 7.44 3.49
C THR A 15 2.87 7.49 2.24
N GLY A 16 1.55 7.47 2.40
CA GLY A 16 0.54 7.57 1.35
C GLY A 16 0.70 8.79 0.44
N PRO A 17 0.96 10.01 0.97
CA PRO A 17 1.19 11.18 0.12
C PRO A 17 2.37 11.01 -0.84
N LEU A 18 3.44 10.32 -0.40
CA LEU A 18 4.59 10.04 -1.24
C LEU A 18 4.23 9.03 -2.33
N ALA A 19 3.52 7.96 -1.99
CA ALA A 19 3.07 6.95 -2.96
C ALA A 19 2.14 7.57 -4.02
N ILE A 20 1.17 8.38 -3.60
CA ILE A 20 0.26 9.12 -4.50
C ILE A 20 1.04 10.08 -5.41
N LYS A 21 2.04 10.78 -4.86
CA LYS A 21 2.91 11.66 -5.65
C LYS A 21 3.67 10.87 -6.73
N GLN A 22 4.21 9.69 -6.42
CA GLN A 22 4.88 8.85 -7.43
C GLN A 22 3.88 8.31 -8.45
N LEU A 23 2.69 7.87 -8.02
CA LEU A 23 1.63 7.42 -8.93
C LEU A 23 1.23 8.52 -9.93
N ARG A 24 1.06 9.76 -9.46
CA ARG A 24 0.77 10.91 -10.32
C ARG A 24 1.90 11.20 -11.32
N LYS A 25 3.16 10.97 -10.96
CA LYS A 25 4.30 11.09 -11.89
C LYS A 25 4.29 10.00 -12.96
N LEU A 26 4.01 8.76 -12.58
CA LEU A 26 3.87 7.63 -13.51
C LEU A 26 2.79 7.93 -14.57
N LYS A 27 1.64 8.47 -14.16
CA LYS A 27 0.55 8.86 -15.06
C LYS A 27 0.93 9.96 -16.06
N ARG A 28 1.78 10.91 -15.68
CA ARG A 28 2.15 12.06 -16.53
C ARG A 28 3.20 11.73 -17.60
N GLY A 29 3.50 10.44 -17.84
CA GLY A 29 4.57 10.03 -18.76
C GLY A 29 5.97 10.41 -18.27
N GLY A 30 6.14 10.65 -16.97
CA GLY A 30 7.39 11.12 -16.40
C GLY A 30 8.42 10.00 -16.24
N ALA A 31 9.52 10.12 -16.98
CA ALA A 31 10.86 9.47 -16.83
C ALA A 31 10.96 7.94 -16.74
N LEU A 32 9.92 7.20 -16.35
CA LEU A 32 9.90 5.74 -16.24
C LEU A 32 9.23 5.07 -17.45
N SER A 33 8.48 5.84 -18.24
CA SER A 33 8.01 5.45 -19.56
C SER A 33 9.04 5.89 -20.58
N GLY A 34 9.73 4.95 -21.21
CA GLY A 34 10.47 5.23 -22.44
C GLY A 34 9.58 5.96 -23.46
N PRO A 35 10.18 6.63 -24.47
CA PRO A 35 9.43 7.44 -25.42
C PRO A 35 8.28 6.62 -26.05
N GLY A 36 7.04 7.10 -25.86
CA GLY A 36 5.85 6.55 -26.54
C GLY A 36 4.89 5.68 -25.74
N LYS A 37 5.05 5.51 -24.41
CA LYS A 37 4.04 4.81 -23.59
C LYS A 37 3.44 5.70 -22.51
N VAL A 38 2.34 6.37 -22.85
CA VAL A 38 1.40 6.89 -21.84
C VAL A 38 0.64 5.68 -21.30
N VAL A 39 0.95 5.26 -20.07
CA VAL A 39 0.08 4.31 -19.38
C VAL A 39 -1.03 5.14 -18.75
N ASP A 40 -2.18 5.21 -19.41
CA ASP A 40 -3.42 5.70 -18.82
C ASP A 40 -3.94 4.67 -17.80
N CYS A 41 -3.19 4.49 -16.71
CA CYS A 41 -3.61 3.60 -15.65
C CYS A 41 -4.10 4.45 -14.50
N GLY A 42 -5.42 4.45 -14.30
CA GLY A 42 -6.01 4.65 -12.99
C GLY A 42 -5.40 3.70 -11.95
N ILE A 43 -6.01 3.62 -10.76
CA ILE A 43 -5.59 2.54 -9.84
C ILE A 43 -6.08 1.23 -10.45
N PHE A 44 -5.20 0.25 -10.58
CA PHE A 44 -5.47 -1.02 -11.27
C PHE A 44 -6.69 -1.74 -10.70
N ALA A 45 -6.75 -1.84 -9.37
CA ALA A 45 -7.83 -2.47 -8.62
C ALA A 45 -8.09 -1.63 -7.35
N PRO A 46 -8.95 -0.60 -7.43
CA PRO A 46 -9.22 0.28 -6.28
C PRO A 46 -9.72 -0.48 -5.05
N GLU A 47 -10.49 -1.54 -5.24
CA GLU A 47 -11.03 -2.42 -4.20
C GLU A 47 -9.96 -3.23 -3.45
N LYS A 48 -8.78 -3.40 -4.07
CA LYS A 48 -7.58 -4.03 -3.51
C LYS A 48 -6.58 -3.03 -2.94
N THR A 49 -6.92 -1.74 -2.92
CA THR A 49 -6.07 -0.68 -2.36
C THR A 49 -6.77 -0.04 -1.16
N ILE A 50 -6.04 0.12 -0.07
CA ILE A 50 -6.55 0.74 1.16
C ILE A 50 -5.61 1.83 1.67
N ILE A 51 -6.21 2.94 2.10
CA ILE A 51 -5.53 4.04 2.77
C ILE A 51 -5.93 4.02 4.24
N PHE A 52 -4.95 4.09 5.15
CA PHE A 52 -5.16 4.15 6.58
C PHE A 52 -4.82 5.54 7.12
N LEU A 53 -5.68 6.08 7.98
CA LEU A 53 -5.42 7.31 8.74
C LEU A 53 -5.19 6.95 10.22
N ASP A 54 -3.99 6.46 10.55
CA ASP A 54 -3.67 5.88 11.86
C ASP A 54 -2.39 6.44 12.51
N HIS A 55 -1.46 7.03 11.76
CA HIS A 55 -0.18 7.50 12.32
C HIS A 55 -0.28 8.87 12.98
N ALA A 56 -1.18 9.75 12.51
CA ALA A 56 -1.34 11.10 13.02
C ALA A 56 -2.75 11.33 13.60
N VAL A 57 -3.08 10.64 14.70
CA VAL A 57 -4.42 10.63 15.28
C VAL A 57 -4.42 11.02 16.77
N PRO A 58 -5.03 12.16 17.16
CA PRO A 58 -5.45 13.27 16.28
C PRO A 58 -4.24 13.97 15.66
N PRO A 59 -4.37 14.65 14.50
CA PRO A 59 -3.23 15.28 13.83
C PRO A 59 -2.70 16.46 14.66
N PRO A 60 -1.44 16.43 15.13
CA PRO A 60 -0.91 17.46 16.03
C PRO A 60 -0.54 18.77 15.33
N ARG A 61 -0.57 18.80 13.99
CA ARG A 61 -0.16 19.95 13.17
C ARG A 61 -1.04 20.10 11.93
N LYS A 62 -1.23 21.34 11.48
CA LYS A 62 -2.07 21.71 10.33
C LYS A 62 -1.67 20.96 9.05
N GLU A 63 -0.38 20.72 8.85
CA GLU A 63 0.13 20.03 7.66
C GLU A 63 -0.33 18.57 7.64
N LEU A 64 -0.42 17.89 8.80
CA LEU A 64 -0.95 16.53 8.88
C LEU A 64 -2.47 16.51 8.64
N SER A 65 -3.21 17.50 9.15
CA SER A 65 -4.63 17.64 8.83
C SER A 65 -4.85 17.86 7.33
N ASN A 66 -3.99 18.63 6.67
CA ASN A 66 -4.04 18.83 5.21
C ASN A 66 -3.72 17.54 4.44
N VAL A 67 -2.72 16.78 4.89
CA VAL A 67 -2.38 15.46 4.32
C VAL A 67 -3.57 14.49 4.43
N GLN A 68 -4.18 14.37 5.61
CA GLN A 68 -5.35 13.51 5.78
C GLN A 68 -6.53 13.96 4.91
N ARG A 69 -6.73 15.27 4.71
CA ARG A 69 -7.72 15.77 3.74
C ARG A 69 -7.38 15.34 2.31
N GLU A 70 -6.14 15.50 1.86
CA GLU A 70 -5.71 15.05 0.53
C GLU A 70 -5.92 13.55 0.32
N LEU A 71 -5.65 12.74 1.34
CA LEU A 71 -5.87 11.29 1.31
C LEU A 71 -7.34 10.91 1.20
N ARG A 72 -8.23 11.62 1.92
CA ARG A 72 -9.68 11.44 1.78
C ARG A 72 -10.17 11.82 0.40
N ASP A 73 -9.69 12.92 -0.15
CA ASP A 73 -10.06 13.37 -1.49
C ASP A 73 -9.57 12.39 -2.56
N PHE A 74 -8.33 11.92 -2.43
CA PHE A 74 -7.80 10.88 -3.29
C PHE A 74 -8.62 9.58 -3.20
N ALA A 75 -8.99 9.14 -1.99
CA ALA A 75 -9.82 7.97 -1.79
C ALA A 75 -11.18 8.10 -2.50
N ARG A 76 -11.82 9.26 -2.38
CA ARG A 76 -13.09 9.59 -3.04
C ARG A 76 -12.96 9.61 -4.57
N GLU A 77 -11.93 10.26 -5.10
CA GLU A 77 -11.68 10.39 -6.54
C GLU A 77 -11.37 9.04 -7.20
N THR A 78 -10.60 8.21 -6.53
CA THR A 78 -10.10 6.94 -7.08
C THR A 78 -10.90 5.72 -6.64
N LYS A 79 -11.85 5.90 -5.72
CA LYS A 79 -12.70 4.86 -5.13
C LYS A 79 -11.93 3.77 -4.39
N VAL A 80 -10.72 4.06 -3.91
CA VAL A 80 -10.00 3.14 -3.02
C VAL A 80 -10.64 3.12 -1.64
N LYS A 81 -10.44 2.01 -0.92
CA LYS A 81 -10.90 1.91 0.46
C LYS A 81 -10.13 2.90 1.33
N LEU A 82 -10.84 3.47 2.31
CA LEU A 82 -10.28 4.34 3.33
C LEU A 82 -10.66 3.75 4.68
N SER A 83 -9.67 3.51 5.54
CA SER A 83 -9.88 3.27 6.96
C SER A 83 -9.66 4.59 7.70
N GLU A 84 -10.75 5.10 8.27
CA GLU A 84 -10.80 6.43 8.85
C GLU A 84 -10.18 6.49 10.25
N ILE A 85 -9.92 7.70 10.72
CA ILE A 85 -9.40 7.98 12.05
C ILE A 85 -10.24 7.28 13.12
N GLY A 86 -9.56 6.55 14.01
CA GLY A 86 -10.19 5.86 15.13
C GLY A 86 -10.70 4.45 14.80
N GLU A 87 -10.62 4.00 13.53
CA GLU A 87 -10.95 2.62 13.20
C GLU A 87 -9.90 1.62 13.69
N GLY A 88 -8.64 2.04 13.82
CA GLY A 88 -7.56 1.21 14.36
C GLY A 88 -6.25 1.36 13.60
N ILE A 89 -5.20 0.74 14.13
CA ILE A 89 -3.89 0.68 13.49
C ILE A 89 -3.98 -0.16 12.22
N SER A 90 -3.34 0.31 11.16
CA SER A 90 -3.33 -0.28 9.82
C SER A 90 -3.09 -1.80 9.84
N HIS A 91 -2.01 -2.26 10.46
CA HIS A 91 -1.68 -3.69 10.51
C HIS A 91 -2.70 -4.53 11.31
N GLN A 92 -3.28 -3.96 12.37
CA GLN A 92 -4.35 -4.62 13.12
C GLN A 92 -5.59 -4.78 12.24
N ARG A 93 -6.00 -3.71 11.55
CA ARG A 93 -7.16 -3.71 10.65
C ARG A 93 -6.96 -4.66 9.47
N LEU A 94 -5.75 -4.72 8.93
CA LEU A 94 -5.39 -5.69 7.88
C LEU A 94 -5.67 -7.12 8.33
N VAL A 95 -5.19 -7.49 9.52
CA VAL A 95 -5.38 -8.82 10.10
C VAL A 95 -6.85 -9.10 10.42
N GLU A 96 -7.60 -8.11 10.92
CA GLU A 96 -8.99 -8.29 11.31
C GLU A 96 -9.97 -8.42 10.14
N SER A 97 -9.66 -7.82 8.98
CA SER A 97 -10.73 -7.55 7.99
C SER A 97 -10.31 -7.60 6.52
N PHE A 98 -9.03 -7.65 6.18
CA PHE A 98 -8.61 -7.48 4.77
C PHE A 98 -7.69 -8.58 4.24
N VAL A 99 -6.91 -9.24 5.09
CA VAL A 99 -5.93 -10.24 4.67
C VAL A 99 -6.44 -11.66 4.87
N ASN A 100 -6.23 -12.50 3.88
CA ASN A 100 -6.53 -13.92 3.90
C ASN A 100 -5.24 -14.76 3.75
N PRO A 101 -5.26 -16.03 4.18
CA PRO A 101 -4.17 -16.97 3.92
C PRO A 101 -3.85 -17.08 2.42
N GLY A 102 -2.56 -16.99 2.09
CA GLY A 102 -2.08 -17.05 0.70
C GLY A 102 -2.01 -15.71 -0.03
N ASP A 103 -2.56 -14.63 0.53
CA ASP A 103 -2.50 -13.29 -0.10
C ASP A 103 -1.06 -12.79 -0.25
N ILE A 104 -0.79 -12.06 -1.32
CA ILE A 104 0.40 -11.22 -1.46
C ILE A 104 0.04 -9.78 -1.06
N VAL A 105 0.59 -9.32 0.06
CA VAL A 105 0.29 -8.00 0.66
C VAL A 105 1.51 -7.09 0.57
N ILE A 106 1.35 -5.95 -0.10
CA ILE A 106 2.40 -4.92 -0.22
C ILE A 106 1.95 -3.65 0.49
N GLY A 107 2.79 -3.10 1.35
CA GLY A 107 2.47 -1.88 2.09
C GLY A 107 3.56 -0.84 2.08
N ALA A 108 3.17 0.44 2.09
CA ALA A 108 4.09 1.54 2.33
C ALA A 108 4.40 1.71 3.84
N ASP A 109 4.71 0.61 4.52
CA ASP A 109 5.03 0.57 5.95
C ASP A 109 5.98 -0.59 6.27
N SER A 110 6.92 -0.42 7.19
CA SER A 110 7.90 -1.47 7.50
C SER A 110 7.30 -2.69 8.20
N HIS A 111 6.18 -2.54 8.90
CA HIS A 111 5.56 -3.61 9.70
C HIS A 111 4.47 -4.37 8.96
N THR A 112 4.33 -4.18 7.64
CA THR A 112 3.40 -4.98 6.81
C THR A 112 3.64 -6.49 6.95
N CYS A 113 4.84 -6.92 7.34
CA CYS A 113 5.14 -8.31 7.67
C CYS A 113 4.23 -8.93 8.76
N THR A 114 3.54 -8.11 9.57
CA THR A 114 2.56 -8.55 10.57
C THR A 114 1.49 -9.46 9.98
N SER A 115 1.04 -9.17 8.76
CA SER A 115 0.06 -10.00 8.03
C SER A 115 0.55 -11.42 7.73
N GLY A 116 1.85 -11.69 7.84
CA GLY A 116 2.39 -13.05 7.75
C GLY A 116 1.89 -14.00 8.84
N ALA A 117 1.39 -13.47 9.96
CA ALA A 117 0.71 -14.27 10.99
C ALA A 117 -0.54 -14.99 10.47
N LEU A 118 -1.13 -14.50 9.37
CA LEU A 118 -2.27 -15.13 8.69
C LEU A 118 -1.86 -16.03 7.52
N ALA A 119 -0.59 -16.44 7.43
CA ALA A 119 -0.05 -17.20 6.30
C ALA A 119 -0.13 -16.47 4.94
N ALA A 120 -0.14 -15.14 4.95
CA ALA A 120 0.05 -14.30 3.77
C ALA A 120 1.55 -14.03 3.53
N PHE A 121 1.96 -13.84 2.28
CA PHE A 121 3.27 -13.24 1.99
C PHE A 121 3.12 -11.72 2.06
N ALA A 122 3.66 -11.09 3.11
CA ALA A 122 3.48 -9.67 3.35
C ALA A 122 4.81 -8.94 3.53
N THR A 123 5.00 -7.83 2.83
CA THR A 123 6.25 -7.06 2.93
C THR A 123 6.06 -5.56 2.75
N GLY A 124 6.84 -4.80 3.51
CA GLY A 124 6.93 -3.36 3.40
C GLY A 124 7.80 -2.95 2.22
N MET A 125 7.36 -1.96 1.45
CA MET A 125 8.09 -1.43 0.30
C MET A 125 8.10 0.10 0.28
N GLY A 126 9.04 0.67 -0.48
CA GLY A 126 9.14 2.11 -0.66
C GLY A 126 7.96 2.68 -1.45
N SER A 127 7.69 3.98 -1.29
CA SER A 127 6.59 4.67 -1.96
C SER A 127 6.60 4.57 -3.50
N THR A 128 7.77 4.45 -4.12
CA THR A 128 7.90 4.23 -5.57
C THR A 128 7.37 2.85 -5.98
N ASP A 129 7.74 1.79 -5.26
CA ASP A 129 7.31 0.43 -5.56
C ASP A 129 5.81 0.26 -5.29
N VAL A 130 5.31 0.84 -4.19
CA VAL A 130 3.88 0.83 -3.88
C VAL A 130 3.08 1.58 -4.95
N ALA A 131 3.60 2.69 -5.49
CA ALA A 131 2.95 3.38 -6.61
C ALA A 131 2.89 2.50 -7.88
N VAL A 132 3.91 1.67 -8.15
CA VAL A 132 3.88 0.69 -9.24
C VAL A 132 2.81 -0.38 -8.98
N VAL A 133 2.68 -0.85 -7.74
CA VAL A 133 1.60 -1.78 -7.37
C VAL A 133 0.23 -1.15 -7.58
N MET A 134 0.00 0.08 -7.10
CA MET A 134 -1.27 0.78 -7.30
C MET A 134 -1.59 0.95 -8.79
N ALA A 135 -0.59 1.22 -9.63
CA ALA A 135 -0.74 1.42 -11.07
C ALA A 135 -0.98 0.13 -11.87
N THR A 136 -0.41 -1.00 -11.42
CA THR A 136 -0.33 -2.23 -12.25
C THR A 136 -0.93 -3.48 -11.62
N GLY A 137 -1.23 -3.45 -10.32
CA GLY A 137 -1.62 -4.61 -9.52
C GLY A 137 -0.51 -5.64 -9.36
N LYS A 138 0.73 -5.31 -9.72
CA LYS A 138 1.85 -6.25 -9.78
C LYS A 138 3.13 -5.63 -9.23
N THR A 139 4.06 -6.48 -8.82
CA THR A 139 5.42 -6.07 -8.46
C THR A 139 6.43 -7.18 -8.76
N TRP A 140 7.72 -6.82 -8.73
CA TRP A 140 8.85 -7.74 -8.87
C TRP A 140 9.38 -8.08 -7.48
N ILE A 141 9.48 -9.37 -7.17
CA ILE A 141 10.01 -9.85 -5.89
C ILE A 141 11.19 -10.78 -6.15
N ARG A 142 12.23 -10.67 -5.34
CA ARG A 142 13.23 -11.72 -5.19
C ARG A 142 12.69 -12.69 -4.15
N VAL A 143 12.44 -13.94 -4.56
CA VAL A 143 12.04 -15.00 -3.62
C VAL A 143 13.09 -15.07 -2.49
N PRO A 144 12.70 -14.83 -1.22
CA PRO A 144 13.64 -14.79 -0.12
C PRO A 144 14.06 -16.20 0.30
N LEU A 145 15.15 -16.28 1.06
CA LEU A 145 15.45 -17.49 1.83
C LEU A 145 14.50 -17.59 3.03
N THR A 146 14.25 -18.80 3.51
CA THR A 146 13.39 -19.07 4.66
C THR A 146 14.21 -19.58 5.83
N PHE A 147 14.00 -19.00 7.00
CA PHE A 147 14.48 -19.54 8.27
C PHE A 147 13.31 -20.18 9.00
N LEU A 148 13.39 -21.48 9.28
CA LEU A 148 12.38 -22.18 10.06
C LEU A 148 12.72 -22.04 11.55
N ILE A 149 11.82 -21.43 12.31
CA ILE A 149 11.93 -21.30 13.77
C ILE A 149 10.89 -22.23 14.38
N ASN A 150 11.33 -23.36 14.94
CA ASN A 150 10.47 -24.27 15.67
C ASN A 150 10.40 -23.83 17.14
N VAL A 151 9.19 -23.60 17.64
CA VAL A 151 8.93 -23.23 19.04
C VAL A 151 8.22 -24.39 19.71
N GLU A 152 8.85 -24.96 20.74
CA GLU A 152 8.32 -26.06 21.55
C GLU A 152 7.95 -25.53 22.94
N GLY A 153 6.95 -26.14 23.58
CA GLY A 153 6.42 -25.73 24.89
C GLY A 153 7.14 -26.36 26.08
#